data_AF-A0A0S9RFZ4-F1
#
_entry.id   AF-A0A0S9RFZ4-F1
#
_cell.length_a   1.000
_cell.length_b   1.000
_cell.length_c   1.000
_cell.angle_alpha   90.00
_cell.angle_beta   90.00
_cell.angle_gamma   90.00
#
_symmetry.space_group_name_H-M   'P 1'
#
loop_
_entity.id
_entity.type
_entity.pdbx_description
1 polymer ?
#
loop_
_entity_poly.entity_id
_entity_poly.type
_entity_poly.pdbx_seq_one_letter_code
_entity_poly.pdbx_strand_id
1 'polypeptide(L)'
;MTGRGNFFAVDQRCVEAASRHKDGLSLGVAYLVLARYAAGANHSSTKAGMTAIHAKLGLSRGRADAALKGLENAGLLTPPSKAGTRKLVPWGEYKAGALTDRQSAVLARVKRKREPILTGADPDYQIAYGLSRRGALVLTEAPAGKAKFRATDPEYLWFPNSLVDGFREGDAPLARLRQIGDPRALQMLLAAYRVTDLPEKGGIPRDMICGGFRRFEVGRWGSFTVWGFASLGTQGNWSALTDPFKQGDIEERSRHFWATWDALRDAHLVEVVSYLCESESPDAQPIHALPFRGGTEEERRVSVAAREAALRMMSSAQIERAETNLEASQVVLCPVRSHVLGVQLVGIARPVHRANTTKTGAWARAYLHGSTEHAAIFEQLAKPRDVADTSPVASTIDQ
;
A
#
# COMPACT_ATOMS: atom_id res chain seq x y z
N MET A 1 8.77 -19.51 17.30
CA MET A 1 8.47 -18.44 16.31
C MET A 1 9.16 -17.18 16.77
N THR A 2 10.25 -16.79 16.10
CA THR A 2 11.08 -15.64 16.52
C THR A 2 10.35 -14.33 16.28
N GLY A 3 10.19 -13.51 17.33
CA GLY A 3 9.43 -12.24 17.36
C GLY A 3 9.94 -11.13 16.43
N ARG A 4 9.88 -11.36 15.11
CA ARG A 4 9.93 -10.31 14.09
C ARG A 4 8.50 -10.08 13.60
N GLY A 5 8.11 -8.82 13.39
CA GLY A 5 6.81 -8.49 12.83
C GLY A 5 6.57 -9.15 11.47
N ASN A 6 5.31 -9.23 11.02
CA ASN A 6 4.92 -9.86 9.76
C ASN A 6 5.24 -8.98 8.52
N PHE A 7 6.46 -8.45 8.45
CA PHE A 7 6.94 -7.55 7.41
C PHE A 7 8.46 -7.61 7.24
N PHE A 8 8.97 -7.03 6.15
CA PHE A 8 10.38 -6.83 5.86
C PHE A 8 10.62 -5.43 5.29
N ALA A 9 11.85 -4.93 5.42
CA ALA A 9 12.26 -3.64 4.86
C ALA A 9 13.12 -3.83 3.62
N VAL A 10 13.00 -2.91 2.67
CA VAL A 10 13.86 -2.86 1.49
C VAL A 10 14.18 -1.41 1.13
N ASP A 11 15.42 -1.12 0.74
CA ASP A 11 15.76 0.20 0.20
C ASP A 11 15.13 0.34 -1.19
N GLN A 12 14.15 1.23 -1.34
CA GLN A 12 13.37 1.37 -2.57
C GLN A 12 14.25 1.64 -3.79
N ARG A 13 15.34 2.38 -3.59
CA ARG A 13 16.25 2.80 -4.67
C ARG A 13 16.97 1.59 -5.27
N CYS A 14 17.27 0.58 -4.46
CA CYS A 14 17.86 -0.67 -4.95
C CYS A 14 16.86 -1.49 -5.79
N VAL A 15 15.57 -1.49 -5.42
CA VAL A 15 14.53 -2.17 -6.21
C VAL A 15 14.31 -1.42 -7.53
N GLU A 16 14.20 -0.10 -7.49
CA GLU A 16 14.09 0.74 -8.68
C GLU A 16 15.29 0.57 -9.62
N ALA A 17 16.51 0.50 -9.07
CA ALA A 17 17.71 0.21 -9.84
C ALA A 17 17.66 -1.16 -10.49
N ALA A 18 17.26 -2.21 -9.76
CA ALA A 18 17.03 -3.55 -10.31
C ALA A 18 16.06 -3.50 -11.51
N SER A 19 14.99 -2.70 -11.39
CA SER A 19 13.98 -2.54 -12.43
C SER A 19 14.42 -1.79 -13.68
N ARG A 20 15.55 -1.10 -13.65
CA ARG A 20 16.11 -0.38 -14.82
C ARG A 20 17.02 -1.25 -15.69
N HIS A 21 17.44 -2.42 -15.20
CA HIS A 21 18.25 -3.35 -15.98
C HIS A 21 17.40 -4.11 -17.02
N LYS A 22 18.08 -4.78 -17.96
CA LYS A 22 17.45 -5.77 -18.84
C LYS A 22 16.72 -6.81 -17.99
N ASP A 23 15.50 -7.16 -18.38
CA ASP A 23 14.58 -8.01 -17.59
C ASP A 23 14.20 -7.42 -16.22
N GLY A 24 14.17 -6.09 -16.12
CA GLY A 24 14.04 -5.34 -14.87
C GLY A 24 12.87 -5.75 -13.96
N LEU A 25 11.72 -6.15 -14.52
CA LEU A 25 10.63 -6.70 -13.71
C LEU A 25 11.07 -7.94 -12.94
N SER A 26 11.71 -8.91 -13.62
CA SER A 26 12.18 -10.16 -13.03
C SER A 26 13.27 -9.92 -11.98
N LEU A 27 14.21 -9.01 -12.26
CA LEU A 27 15.27 -8.64 -11.31
C LEU A 27 14.68 -7.96 -10.07
N GLY A 28 13.76 -7.01 -10.26
CA GLY A 28 13.10 -6.30 -9.16
C GLY A 28 12.30 -7.23 -8.24
N VAL A 29 11.47 -8.13 -8.80
CA VAL A 29 10.73 -9.09 -7.97
C VAL A 29 11.64 -10.14 -7.31
N ALA A 30 12.72 -10.56 -7.97
CA ALA A 30 13.72 -11.44 -7.35
C ALA A 30 14.43 -10.76 -6.17
N TYR A 31 14.74 -9.46 -6.29
CA TYR A 31 15.32 -8.68 -5.20
C TYR A 31 14.38 -8.62 -3.99
N LEU A 32 13.07 -8.41 -4.21
CA LEU A 32 12.07 -8.43 -3.14
C LEU A 32 11.98 -9.79 -2.44
N VAL A 33 12.05 -10.90 -3.19
CA VAL A 33 12.09 -12.26 -2.62
C VAL A 33 13.32 -12.42 -1.72
N LEU A 34 14.50 -11.99 -2.16
CA LEU A 34 15.71 -12.09 -1.35
C LEU A 34 15.66 -11.22 -0.09
N ALA A 35 15.11 -10.01 -0.21
CA ALA A 35 14.90 -9.07 0.90
C ALA A 35 13.96 -9.60 1.97
N ARG A 36 12.90 -10.32 1.57
CA ARG A 36 11.99 -11.01 2.51
C ARG A 36 12.70 -11.99 3.45
N TYR A 37 13.75 -12.66 2.98
CA TYR A 37 14.54 -13.60 3.77
C TYR A 37 15.79 -12.96 4.39
N ALA A 38 15.98 -11.66 4.22
CA ALA A 38 17.10 -10.96 4.81
C ALA A 38 16.94 -10.82 6.33
N ALA A 39 18.05 -10.97 7.03
CA ALA A 39 18.13 -10.92 8.48
C ALA A 39 19.19 -9.89 8.94
N GLY A 40 19.17 -9.60 10.24
CA GLY A 40 20.05 -8.63 10.88
C GLY A 40 19.45 -7.23 10.93
N ALA A 41 20.06 -6.35 11.73
CA ALA A 41 19.58 -4.98 11.95
C ALA A 41 19.50 -4.14 10.68
N ASN A 42 20.31 -4.48 9.66
CA ASN A 42 20.39 -3.73 8.41
C ASN A 42 19.57 -4.35 7.26
N HIS A 43 18.80 -5.42 7.53
CA HIS A 43 17.98 -6.12 6.53
C HIS A 43 18.74 -6.51 5.24
N SER A 44 20.04 -6.80 5.36
CA SER A 44 20.93 -6.95 4.20
C SER A 44 21.44 -8.36 3.99
N SER A 45 21.44 -9.23 5.00
CA SER A 45 22.09 -10.55 4.91
C SER A 45 21.06 -11.65 4.67
N THR A 46 21.18 -12.43 3.60
CA THR A 46 20.21 -13.48 3.25
C THR A 46 20.91 -14.79 2.89
N LYS A 47 20.30 -15.92 3.25
CA LYS A 47 20.67 -17.25 2.74
C LYS A 47 19.79 -17.68 1.58
N ALA A 48 18.77 -16.88 1.24
CA ALA A 48 17.94 -17.15 0.07
C ALA A 48 18.75 -16.97 -1.21
N GLY A 49 18.34 -17.72 -2.24
CA GLY A 49 18.97 -17.72 -3.55
C GLY A 49 18.00 -18.25 -4.59
N MET A 50 18.53 -18.95 -5.60
CA MET A 50 17.77 -19.45 -6.75
C MET A 50 16.53 -20.24 -6.34
N THR A 51 16.63 -21.15 -5.36
CA THR A 51 15.50 -21.97 -4.91
C THR A 51 14.33 -21.13 -4.38
N ALA A 52 14.60 -20.06 -3.64
CA ALA A 52 13.56 -19.17 -3.12
C ALA A 52 12.92 -18.37 -4.26
N ILE A 53 13.73 -17.84 -5.18
CA ILE A 53 13.25 -17.11 -6.36
C ILE A 53 12.36 -18.02 -7.23
N HIS A 54 12.80 -19.25 -7.50
CA HIS A 54 12.06 -20.27 -8.21
C HIS A 54 10.69 -20.53 -7.57
N ALA A 55 10.70 -20.85 -6.27
CA ALA A 55 9.49 -21.22 -5.54
C ALA A 55 8.48 -20.05 -5.45
N LYS A 56 8.95 -18.83 -5.19
CA LYS A 56 8.06 -17.67 -4.94
C LYS A 56 7.57 -16.96 -6.19
N LEU A 57 8.30 -17.05 -7.30
CA LEU A 57 7.93 -16.38 -8.57
C LEU A 57 7.34 -17.33 -9.62
N GLY A 58 7.35 -18.64 -9.35
CA GLY A 58 6.93 -19.67 -10.31
C GLY A 58 7.78 -19.68 -11.58
N LEU A 59 9.06 -19.32 -11.48
CA LEU A 59 9.99 -19.31 -12.61
C LEU A 59 10.53 -20.73 -12.87
N SER A 60 11.05 -21.02 -14.06
CA SER A 60 11.91 -22.21 -14.21
C SER A 60 13.22 -22.01 -13.46
N ARG A 61 13.90 -23.09 -13.05
CA ARG A 61 15.20 -22.99 -12.33
C ARG A 61 16.23 -22.17 -13.11
N GLY A 62 16.31 -22.35 -14.43
CA GLY A 62 17.20 -21.57 -15.29
C GLY A 62 16.89 -20.06 -15.30
N ARG A 63 15.61 -19.68 -15.34
CA ARG A 63 15.21 -18.26 -15.25
C ARG A 63 15.45 -17.67 -13.86
N ALA A 64 15.24 -18.46 -12.80
CA ALA A 64 15.53 -18.04 -11.43
C ALA A 64 17.04 -17.84 -11.20
N ASP A 65 17.88 -18.73 -11.74
CA ASP A 65 19.34 -18.59 -11.71
C ASP A 65 19.81 -17.37 -12.52
N ALA A 66 19.24 -17.16 -13.71
CA ALA A 66 19.54 -15.99 -14.53
C ALA A 66 19.17 -14.67 -13.81
N ALA A 67 18.02 -14.61 -13.13
CA ALA A 67 17.63 -13.44 -12.34
C ALA A 67 18.59 -13.20 -11.17
N LEU A 68 19.00 -14.27 -10.45
CA LEU A 68 19.97 -14.17 -9.36
C LEU A 68 21.32 -13.63 -9.84
N LYS A 69 21.87 -14.21 -10.92
CA LYS A 69 23.11 -13.74 -11.55
C LYS A 69 22.97 -12.33 -12.12
N GLY A 70 21.80 -11.98 -12.63
CA GLY A 70 21.47 -10.62 -13.06
C GLY A 70 21.63 -9.60 -11.93
N LEU A 71 21.16 -9.92 -10.73
CA LEU A 71 21.36 -9.08 -9.55
C LEU A 71 22.81 -9.00 -9.08
N GLU A 72 23.57 -10.11 -9.18
CA GLU A 72 25.01 -10.13 -8.89
C GLU A 72 25.79 -9.26 -9.89
N ASN A 73 25.55 -9.43 -11.18
CA ASN A 73 26.18 -8.67 -12.25
C ASN A 73 25.81 -7.19 -12.21
N ALA A 74 24.60 -6.87 -11.76
CA ALA A 74 24.17 -5.50 -11.50
C ALA A 74 24.87 -4.88 -10.28
N GLY A 75 25.54 -5.67 -9.42
CA GLY A 75 26.15 -5.18 -8.19
C GLY A 75 25.16 -4.90 -7.06
N LEU A 76 23.92 -5.38 -7.18
CA LEU A 76 22.87 -5.24 -6.15
C LEU A 76 22.93 -6.37 -5.11
N LEU A 77 23.65 -7.45 -5.41
CA LEU A 77 23.81 -8.62 -4.57
C LEU A 77 25.27 -9.09 -4.60
N THR A 78 25.83 -9.43 -3.45
CA THR A 78 27.16 -10.07 -3.42
C THR A 78 27.06 -11.55 -3.82
N PRO A 79 28.14 -12.12 -4.38
CA PRO A 79 28.32 -13.56 -4.47
C PRO A 79 28.13 -14.23 -3.09
N PRO A 80 27.82 -15.53 -3.05
CA PRO A 80 27.66 -16.24 -1.80
C PRO A 80 29.01 -16.37 -1.11
N SER A 81 29.05 -16.06 0.18
CA SER A 81 30.19 -16.40 1.05
C SER A 81 30.36 -17.92 1.16
N LYS A 82 31.48 -18.37 1.74
CA LYS A 82 31.71 -19.80 2.04
C LYS A 82 30.58 -20.44 2.84
N ALA A 83 29.88 -19.66 3.68
CA ALA A 83 28.73 -20.11 4.46
C ALA A 83 27.38 -20.02 3.71
N GLY A 84 27.40 -19.82 2.38
CA GLY A 84 26.21 -19.68 1.54
C GLY A 84 25.42 -18.39 1.76
N THR A 85 25.95 -17.44 2.54
CA THR A 85 25.26 -16.19 2.87
C THR A 85 25.63 -15.10 1.86
N ARG A 86 24.63 -14.32 1.44
CA ARG A 86 24.70 -13.23 0.47
C ARG A 86 24.33 -11.92 1.14
N LYS A 87 24.82 -10.81 0.59
CA LYS A 87 24.50 -9.46 1.06
C LYS A 87 23.77 -8.69 -0.05
N LEU A 88 22.59 -8.18 0.27
CA LEU A 88 21.91 -7.13 -0.48
C LEU A 88 22.72 -5.85 -0.29
N VAL A 89 23.25 -5.32 -1.39
CA VAL A 89 24.18 -4.20 -1.35
C VAL A 89 23.42 -2.92 -1.00
N PRO A 90 23.77 -2.21 0.09
CA PRO A 90 23.12 -0.96 0.45
C PRO A 90 23.28 0.10 -0.64
N TRP A 91 22.29 0.97 -0.82
CA TRP A 91 22.27 1.96 -1.89
C TRP A 91 23.56 2.79 -2.00
N GLY A 92 24.11 3.25 -0.87
CA GLY A 92 25.36 4.01 -0.89
C GLY A 92 26.57 3.21 -1.41
N GLU A 93 26.66 1.92 -1.08
CA GLU A 93 27.70 1.02 -1.62
C GLU A 93 27.46 0.78 -3.13
N TYR A 94 26.21 0.53 -3.52
CA TYR A 94 25.82 0.32 -4.92
C TYR A 94 26.16 1.54 -5.79
N LYS A 95 25.77 2.75 -5.36
CA LYS A 95 26.02 4.00 -6.08
C LYS A 95 27.51 4.31 -6.19
N ALA A 96 28.28 3.98 -5.15
CA ALA A 96 29.72 4.18 -5.20
C ALA A 96 30.39 3.22 -6.18
N GLY A 97 29.86 2.01 -6.41
CA GLY A 97 30.45 1.00 -7.27
C GLY A 97 31.66 0.33 -6.61
N ALA A 98 32.59 -0.18 -7.43
CA ALA A 98 33.77 -0.89 -6.92
C ALA A 98 34.63 0.01 -6.01
N LEU A 99 34.89 -0.45 -4.78
CA LEU A 99 35.70 0.23 -3.79
C LEU A 99 37.07 -0.44 -3.68
N THR A 100 38.12 0.37 -3.50
CA THR A 100 39.43 -0.17 -3.11
C THR A 100 39.39 -0.70 -1.66
N ASP A 101 40.37 -1.51 -1.27
CA ASP A 101 40.48 -2.01 0.11
C ASP A 101 40.52 -0.87 1.12
N ARG A 102 41.26 0.20 0.80
CA ARG A 102 41.33 1.39 1.65
C ARG A 102 39.98 2.11 1.75
N GLN A 103 39.28 2.30 0.64
CA GLN A 103 37.94 2.91 0.63
C GLN A 103 36.93 2.07 1.43
N SER A 104 36.97 0.75 1.28
CA SER A 104 36.13 -0.19 2.01
C SER A 104 36.40 -0.13 3.53
N ALA A 105 37.67 -0.02 3.92
CA ALA A 105 38.06 0.15 5.32
C ALA A 105 37.52 1.47 5.91
N VAL A 106 37.64 2.59 5.19
CA VAL A 106 37.11 3.89 5.62
C VAL A 106 35.59 3.87 5.74
N LEU A 107 34.88 3.29 4.76
CA LEU A 107 33.43 3.13 4.82
C LEU A 107 33.01 2.27 6.03
N ALA A 108 33.72 1.18 6.30
CA ALA A 108 33.47 0.33 7.46
C ALA A 108 33.72 1.07 8.78
N ARG A 109 34.79 1.89 8.86
CA ARG A 109 35.09 2.75 10.02
C ARG A 109 33.92 3.69 10.31
N VAL A 110 33.42 4.41 9.30
CA VAL A 110 32.27 5.33 9.45
C VAL A 110 31.00 4.59 9.89
N LYS A 111 30.73 3.40 9.33
CA LYS A 111 29.55 2.60 9.71
C LYS A 111 29.57 2.10 11.15
N ARG A 112 30.75 1.78 11.69
CA ARG A 112 30.90 1.29 13.07
C ARG A 112 30.66 2.37 14.13
N LYS A 113 30.78 3.66 13.77
CA LYS A 113 30.59 4.83 14.65
C LYS A 113 31.50 4.89 15.89
N ARG A 114 32.50 4.02 16.04
CA ARG A 114 33.41 3.98 17.21
C ARG A 114 34.55 5.00 17.14
N GLU A 115 35.08 5.22 15.94
CA GLU A 115 36.20 6.14 15.68
C GLU A 115 35.80 7.12 14.57
N PRO A 116 34.90 8.07 14.87
CA PRO A 116 34.39 8.98 13.86
C PRO A 116 35.48 9.91 13.32
N ILE A 117 35.39 10.24 12.05
CA ILE A 117 36.22 11.29 11.43
C ILE A 117 35.65 12.65 11.86
N LEU A 118 36.42 13.41 12.63
CA LEU A 118 35.95 14.66 13.27
C LEU A 118 36.46 15.93 12.58
N THR A 119 37.64 15.89 11.97
CA THR A 119 38.31 17.08 11.41
C THR A 119 38.97 16.76 10.06
N GLY A 120 39.33 17.81 9.32
CA GLY A 120 40.07 17.71 8.06
C GLY A 120 41.49 17.16 8.19
N ALA A 121 42.02 17.07 9.42
CA ALA A 121 43.35 16.54 9.70
C ALA A 121 43.38 15.00 9.84
N ASP A 122 42.22 14.35 9.89
CA ASP A 122 42.16 12.88 9.96
C ASP A 122 42.72 12.27 8.66
N PRO A 123 43.61 11.25 8.75
CA PRO A 123 44.21 10.63 7.56
C PRO A 123 43.18 10.01 6.59
N ASP A 124 41.98 9.68 7.07
CA ASP A 124 40.90 9.14 6.23
C ASP A 124 39.97 10.22 5.67
N TYR A 125 40.15 11.49 6.00
CA TYR A 125 39.22 12.56 5.63
C TYR A 125 39.04 12.67 4.11
N GLN A 126 40.14 12.73 3.35
CA GLN A 126 40.07 12.87 1.89
C GLN A 126 39.41 11.67 1.22
N ILE A 127 39.61 10.47 1.76
CA ILE A 127 38.98 9.24 1.26
C ILE A 127 37.49 9.25 1.57
N ALA A 128 37.09 9.64 2.79
CA ALA A 128 35.70 9.78 3.17
C ALA A 128 34.96 10.86 2.34
N TYR A 129 35.63 11.98 2.06
CA TYR A 129 35.12 13.02 1.17
C TYR A 129 34.96 12.52 -0.27
N GLY A 130 35.91 11.73 -0.78
CA GLY A 130 35.75 11.05 -2.08
C GLY A 130 34.55 10.10 -2.10
N LEU A 131 34.33 9.35 -1.02
CA LEU A 131 33.17 8.46 -0.87
C LEU A 131 31.85 9.21 -0.75
N SER A 132 31.83 10.43 -0.20
CA SER A 132 30.61 11.23 -0.16
C SER A 132 30.21 11.76 -1.53
N ARG A 133 31.19 12.16 -2.37
CA ARG A 133 30.95 12.51 -3.77
C ARG A 133 30.40 11.34 -4.59
N ARG A 134 30.82 10.11 -4.24
CA ARG A 134 30.30 8.86 -4.83
C ARG A 134 28.99 8.37 -4.21
N GLY A 135 28.50 9.05 -3.17
CA GLY A 135 27.21 8.76 -2.52
C GLY A 135 27.20 7.57 -1.55
N ALA A 136 28.36 7.01 -1.19
CA ALA A 136 28.46 6.01 -0.12
C ALA A 136 28.35 6.63 1.28
N LEU A 137 28.81 7.87 1.41
CA LEU A 137 28.75 8.66 2.63
C LEU A 137 27.99 9.97 2.39
N VAL A 138 27.58 10.60 3.48
CA VAL A 138 27.03 11.95 3.51
C VAL A 138 27.94 12.80 4.38
N LEU A 139 28.42 13.91 3.85
CA LEU A 139 29.12 14.95 4.62
C LEU A 139 28.08 15.67 5.48
N THR A 140 28.38 15.85 6.77
CA THR A 140 27.49 16.48 7.73
C THR A 140 28.00 17.89 8.08
N GLU A 141 27.08 18.83 8.24
CA GLU A 141 27.37 20.16 8.81
C GLU A 141 27.45 20.10 10.35
N ALA A 142 28.02 19.02 10.89
CA ALA A 142 28.04 18.81 12.32
C ALA A 142 29.04 19.75 13.01
N PRO A 143 28.75 20.22 14.25
CA PRO A 143 29.66 21.04 15.05
C PRO A 143 31.02 20.36 15.29
N ALA A 144 32.00 21.13 15.78
CA ALA A 144 33.28 20.60 16.21
C ALA A 144 33.09 19.47 17.25
N GLY A 145 33.88 18.40 17.13
CA GLY A 145 33.77 17.22 17.99
C GLY A 145 32.64 16.24 17.61
N LYS A 146 31.91 16.47 16.53
CA LYS A 146 30.93 15.53 15.97
C LYS A 146 31.42 14.92 14.65
N ALA A 147 30.92 13.73 14.33
CA ALA A 147 31.29 13.02 13.11
C ALA A 147 30.94 13.84 11.86
N LYS A 148 31.93 14.10 11.01
CA LYS A 148 31.79 14.83 9.73
C LYS A 148 31.19 13.98 8.62
N PHE A 149 31.22 12.66 8.76
CA PHE A 149 30.67 11.75 7.77
C PHE A 149 29.74 10.74 8.44
N ARG A 150 28.66 10.42 7.75
CA ARG A 150 27.77 9.30 8.07
C ARG A 150 27.54 8.45 6.83
N ALA A 151 27.21 7.18 7.03
CA ALA A 151 26.79 6.35 5.91
C ALA A 151 25.49 6.91 5.31
N THR A 152 25.31 6.75 4.00
CA THR A 152 24.05 7.09 3.34
C THR A 152 22.91 6.27 3.94
N ASP A 153 21.89 6.96 4.45
CA ASP A 153 20.75 6.31 5.07
C ASP A 153 19.94 5.55 4.00
N PRO A 154 19.42 4.37 4.35
CA PRO A 154 18.49 3.65 3.49
C PRO A 154 17.13 4.35 3.43
N GLU A 155 16.51 4.33 2.25
CA GLU A 155 15.11 4.75 2.08
C GLU A 155 14.23 3.51 2.15
N TYR A 156 13.97 3.05 3.38
CA TYR A 156 13.23 1.82 3.59
C TYR A 156 11.74 1.97 3.25
N LEU A 157 11.27 1.07 2.40
CA LEU A 157 9.86 0.72 2.29
C LEU A 157 9.59 -0.57 3.07
N TRP A 158 8.48 -0.58 3.80
CA TRP A 158 8.05 -1.71 4.63
C TRP A 158 7.01 -2.53 3.88
N PHE A 159 7.39 -3.75 3.49
CA PHE A 159 6.51 -4.68 2.78
C PHE A 159 6.02 -5.78 3.71
N PRO A 160 4.77 -6.23 3.56
CA PRO A 160 4.27 -7.40 4.26
C PRO A 160 4.95 -8.67 3.76
N ASN A 161 5.13 -9.63 4.67
CA ASN A 161 5.60 -10.96 4.29
C ASN A 161 4.66 -11.63 3.28
N SER A 162 3.34 -11.38 3.41
CA SER A 162 2.32 -11.94 2.51
C SER A 162 2.44 -11.47 1.07
N LEU A 163 3.15 -10.37 0.77
CA LEU A 163 3.44 -9.99 -0.62
C LEU A 163 4.31 -11.06 -1.32
N VAL A 164 5.21 -11.70 -0.57
CA VAL A 164 6.10 -12.76 -1.08
C VAL A 164 5.54 -14.14 -0.79
N ASP A 165 4.98 -14.34 0.40
CA ASP A 165 4.55 -15.65 0.88
C ASP A 165 3.10 -16.00 0.52
N GLY A 166 2.30 -15.01 0.11
CA GLY A 166 0.85 -15.15 -0.01
C GLY A 166 0.13 -15.16 1.33
N PHE A 167 -1.21 -15.21 1.30
CA PHE A 167 -2.05 -15.48 2.46
C PHE A 167 -2.34 -16.97 2.67
N ARG A 168 -2.27 -17.77 1.59
CA ARG A 168 -2.58 -19.20 1.58
C ARG A 168 -1.60 -19.93 0.66
N GLU A 169 -1.53 -21.25 0.79
CA GLU A 169 -0.75 -22.06 -0.14
C GLU A 169 -1.25 -21.86 -1.58
N GLY A 170 -0.31 -21.68 -2.52
CA GLY A 170 -0.61 -21.34 -3.92
C GLY A 170 -0.85 -19.85 -4.19
N ASP A 171 -1.02 -19.00 -3.17
CA ASP A 171 -1.06 -17.55 -3.36
C ASP A 171 0.36 -17.01 -3.59
N ALA A 172 0.61 -16.47 -4.78
CA ALA A 172 1.92 -15.96 -5.19
C ALA A 172 1.81 -14.53 -5.76
N PRO A 173 1.69 -13.49 -4.90
CA PRO A 173 1.41 -12.14 -5.37
C PRO A 173 2.53 -11.57 -6.26
N LEU A 174 3.80 -11.81 -5.91
CA LEU A 174 4.92 -11.42 -6.77
C LEU A 174 4.97 -12.22 -8.10
N ALA A 175 4.44 -13.45 -8.14
CA ALA A 175 4.31 -14.18 -9.40
C ALA A 175 3.25 -13.54 -10.29
N ARG A 176 2.11 -13.10 -9.74
CA ARG A 176 1.09 -12.34 -10.47
C ARG A 176 1.64 -11.00 -10.98
N LEU A 177 2.36 -10.26 -10.14
CA LEU A 177 3.05 -9.03 -10.56
C LEU A 177 3.98 -9.27 -11.74
N ARG A 178 4.77 -10.36 -11.69
CA ARG A 178 5.65 -10.76 -12.79
C ARG A 178 4.87 -11.10 -14.07
N GLN A 179 3.72 -11.74 -13.94
CA GLN A 179 2.87 -12.13 -15.09
C GLN A 179 2.26 -10.92 -15.82
N ILE A 180 2.13 -9.76 -15.17
CA ILE A 180 1.73 -8.51 -15.84
C ILE A 180 2.70 -8.14 -16.98
N GLY A 181 3.99 -8.48 -16.83
CA GLY A 181 4.98 -8.28 -17.89
C GLY A 181 5.45 -6.83 -18.09
N ASP A 182 4.89 -5.86 -17.36
CA ASP A 182 5.29 -4.45 -17.42
C ASP A 182 6.17 -4.07 -16.22
N PRO A 183 7.45 -3.66 -16.41
CA PRO A 183 8.31 -3.17 -15.32
C PRO A 183 7.75 -1.98 -14.55
N ARG A 184 6.91 -1.14 -15.19
CA ARG A 184 6.25 0.00 -14.55
C ARG A 184 5.23 -0.45 -13.50
N ALA A 185 4.68 -1.67 -13.60
CA ALA A 185 3.77 -2.22 -12.60
C ALA A 185 4.45 -2.37 -11.23
N LEU A 186 5.70 -2.84 -11.22
CA LEU A 186 6.49 -2.91 -9.98
C LEU A 186 6.73 -1.50 -9.42
N GLN A 187 7.12 -0.54 -10.26
CA GLN A 187 7.36 0.84 -9.81
C GLN A 187 6.09 1.49 -9.25
N MET A 188 4.94 1.29 -9.90
CA MET A 188 3.65 1.78 -9.42
C MET A 188 3.26 1.12 -8.09
N LEU A 189 3.53 -0.20 -7.93
CA LEU A 189 3.30 -0.87 -6.66
C LEU A 189 4.19 -0.30 -5.55
N LEU A 190 5.49 -0.07 -5.81
CA LEU A 190 6.39 0.58 -4.84
C LEU A 190 5.87 1.97 -4.45
N ALA A 191 5.45 2.76 -5.44
CA ALA A 191 4.88 4.08 -5.22
C ALA A 191 3.59 4.01 -4.38
N ALA A 192 2.71 3.03 -4.62
CA ALA A 192 1.52 2.81 -3.82
C ALA A 192 1.87 2.54 -2.35
N TYR A 193 2.81 1.64 -2.05
CA TYR A 193 3.26 1.41 -0.68
C TYR A 193 3.92 2.63 -0.05
N ARG A 194 4.63 3.45 -0.83
CA ARG A 194 5.30 4.67 -0.35
C ARG A 194 4.32 5.74 0.10
N VAL A 195 3.25 5.97 -0.66
CA VAL A 195 2.30 7.06 -0.41
C VAL A 195 1.11 6.64 0.43
N THR A 196 0.93 5.34 0.70
CA THR A 196 -0.19 4.83 1.49
C THR A 196 -0.11 5.33 2.94
N ASP A 197 -1.18 5.97 3.39
CA ASP A 197 -1.43 6.36 4.77
C ASP A 197 -2.73 5.69 5.25
N LEU A 198 -2.60 4.49 5.80
CA LEU A 198 -3.75 3.76 6.34
C LEU A 198 -4.37 4.48 7.55
N PRO A 199 -3.59 4.93 8.57
CA PRO A 199 -4.14 5.63 9.73
C PRO A 199 -5.03 6.83 9.40
N GLU A 200 -4.54 7.76 8.58
CA GLU A 200 -5.23 9.04 8.36
C GLU A 200 -6.15 9.03 7.14
N LYS A 201 -5.74 8.33 6.07
CA LYS A 201 -6.43 8.38 4.76
C LYS A 201 -7.08 7.05 4.39
N GLY A 202 -6.90 5.98 5.16
CA GLY A 202 -7.43 4.65 4.88
C GLY A 202 -6.77 3.94 3.68
N GLY A 203 -5.73 4.54 3.10
CA GLY A 203 -5.11 4.09 1.86
C GLY A 203 -4.23 5.15 1.21
N ILE A 204 -4.20 5.16 -0.11
CA ILE A 204 -3.55 6.18 -0.93
C ILE A 204 -4.40 7.48 -0.85
N PRO A 205 -3.77 8.66 -0.73
CA PRO A 205 -4.47 9.94 -0.75
C PRO A 205 -5.41 10.11 -1.94
N ARG A 206 -6.64 10.60 -1.68
CA ARG A 206 -7.73 10.69 -2.66
C ARG A 206 -7.45 11.67 -3.80
N ASP A 207 -6.62 12.67 -3.54
CA ASP A 207 -6.13 13.64 -4.51
C ASP A 207 -5.15 13.00 -5.51
N MET A 208 -4.54 11.86 -5.20
CA MET A 208 -3.70 11.11 -6.14
C MET A 208 -4.53 10.16 -7.00
N ILE A 209 -5.38 9.35 -6.37
CA ILE A 209 -6.26 8.40 -7.05
C ILE A 209 -7.48 8.08 -6.17
N CYS A 210 -8.67 8.10 -6.75
CA CYS A 210 -9.90 7.76 -6.04
C CYS A 210 -10.97 7.17 -6.99
N GLY A 211 -11.90 6.42 -6.41
CA GLY A 211 -13.12 6.00 -7.09
C GLY A 211 -14.21 7.07 -6.92
N GLY A 212 -14.73 7.59 -8.01
CA GLY A 212 -15.85 8.54 -8.00
C GLY A 212 -17.19 7.83 -7.84
N PHE A 213 -18.17 8.49 -7.22
CA PHE A 213 -19.55 8.00 -7.15
C PHE A 213 -20.54 9.15 -7.35
N ARG A 214 -21.62 8.89 -8.10
CA ARG A 214 -22.85 9.71 -8.03
C ARG A 214 -23.66 9.30 -6.81
N ARG A 215 -24.44 10.24 -6.26
CA ARG A 215 -25.36 9.97 -5.16
C ARG A 215 -26.77 10.45 -5.47
N PHE A 216 -27.75 9.78 -4.89
CA PHE A 216 -29.17 10.12 -5.00
C PHE A 216 -29.87 9.91 -3.64
N GLU A 217 -30.68 10.87 -3.20
CA GLU A 217 -31.51 10.71 -2.00
C GLU A 217 -32.70 9.80 -2.34
N VAL A 218 -32.68 8.57 -1.84
CA VAL A 218 -33.75 7.58 -2.11
C VAL A 218 -35.02 7.98 -1.36
N GLY A 219 -34.86 8.35 -0.10
CA GLY A 219 -35.93 8.80 0.80
C GLY A 219 -35.47 8.96 2.24
N ARG A 220 -36.39 9.39 3.11
CA ARG A 220 -36.15 9.58 4.54
C ARG A 220 -36.97 8.60 5.36
N TRP A 221 -36.41 8.17 6.49
CA TRP A 221 -37.03 7.26 7.45
C TRP A 221 -36.64 7.66 8.88
N GLY A 222 -37.54 8.33 9.59
CA GLY A 222 -37.25 8.88 10.92
C GLY A 222 -36.04 9.82 10.90
N SER A 223 -35.02 9.52 11.71
CA SER A 223 -33.76 10.30 11.78
C SER A 223 -32.73 9.92 10.70
N PHE A 224 -33.10 9.10 9.72
CA PHE A 224 -32.21 8.60 8.69
C PHE A 224 -32.65 9.07 7.30
N THR A 225 -31.65 9.34 6.46
CA THR A 225 -31.80 9.53 5.02
C THR A 225 -31.12 8.34 4.34
N VAL A 226 -31.84 7.64 3.48
CA VAL A 226 -31.28 6.54 2.68
C VAL A 226 -30.73 7.12 1.40
N TRP A 227 -29.43 6.90 1.19
CA TRP A 227 -28.71 7.33 0.00
C TRP A 227 -28.41 6.15 -0.90
N GLY A 228 -28.56 6.35 -2.21
CA GLY A 228 -28.10 5.45 -3.26
C GLY A 228 -26.82 6.00 -3.89
N PHE A 229 -25.86 5.13 -4.18
CA PHE A 229 -24.60 5.50 -4.84
C PHE A 229 -24.32 4.61 -6.04
N ALA A 230 -23.79 5.20 -7.10
CA ALA A 230 -23.35 4.50 -8.30
C ALA A 230 -21.92 4.91 -8.70
N SER A 231 -21.08 3.93 -9.00
CA SER A 231 -19.67 4.15 -9.34
C SER A 231 -19.53 4.90 -10.65
N LEU A 232 -18.64 5.89 -10.67
CA LEU A 232 -18.19 6.61 -11.87
C LEU A 232 -16.85 6.08 -12.41
N GLY A 233 -16.33 5.00 -11.81
CA GLY A 233 -14.99 4.50 -12.11
C GLY A 233 -13.91 5.15 -11.26
N THR A 234 -12.65 4.87 -11.60
CA THR A 234 -11.47 5.40 -10.90
C THR A 234 -10.90 6.57 -11.68
N GLN A 235 -10.55 7.64 -10.97
CA GLN A 235 -9.91 8.83 -11.50
C GLN A 235 -8.62 9.09 -10.72
N GLY A 236 -7.68 9.81 -11.31
CA GLY A 236 -6.39 10.11 -10.68
C GLY A 236 -5.73 11.35 -11.26
N ASN A 237 -4.86 11.95 -10.47
CA ASN A 237 -4.08 13.11 -10.84
C ASN A 237 -2.61 12.74 -11.06
N TRP A 238 -1.90 13.59 -11.80
CA TRP A 238 -0.45 13.48 -11.96
C TRP A 238 0.23 13.61 -10.60
N SER A 239 0.85 12.52 -10.18
CA SER A 239 1.41 12.32 -8.84
C SER A 239 2.57 11.32 -8.88
N ALA A 240 3.12 10.98 -7.71
CA ALA A 240 4.19 10.00 -7.59
C ALA A 240 3.81 8.60 -8.13
N LEU A 241 2.52 8.26 -8.21
CA LEU A 241 2.02 7.02 -8.84
C LEU A 241 2.17 7.01 -10.36
N THR A 242 2.13 8.20 -10.97
CA THR A 242 2.20 8.39 -12.42
C THR A 242 3.63 8.60 -12.93
N ASP A 243 4.61 8.75 -12.03
CA ASP A 243 6.02 8.97 -12.37
C ASP A 243 6.58 7.99 -13.42
N PRO A 244 6.29 6.66 -13.36
CA PRO A 244 6.76 5.70 -14.36
C PRO A 244 6.20 5.92 -15.78
N PHE A 245 5.17 6.75 -15.91
CA PHE A 245 4.42 7.00 -17.15
C PHE A 245 4.61 8.43 -17.65
N LYS A 246 5.67 9.14 -17.26
CA LYS A 246 5.91 10.54 -17.67
C LYS A 246 6.45 10.71 -19.09
N GLN A 247 6.68 9.63 -19.84
CA GLN A 247 7.22 9.69 -21.21
C GLN A 247 6.11 9.43 -22.25
N GLY A 248 6.16 10.09 -23.41
CA GLY A 248 5.13 9.97 -24.48
C GLY A 248 4.18 11.17 -24.54
N ASP A 249 3.06 11.10 -25.25
CA ASP A 249 1.99 12.12 -25.17
C ASP A 249 0.99 11.83 -24.04
N ILE A 250 0.10 12.79 -23.71
CA ILE A 250 -0.78 12.67 -22.55
C ILE A 250 -1.78 11.51 -22.65
N GLU A 251 -2.29 11.20 -23.85
CA GLU A 251 -3.30 10.16 -24.05
C GLU A 251 -2.66 8.78 -23.94
N GLU A 252 -1.50 8.58 -24.55
CA GLU A 252 -0.74 7.34 -24.44
C GLU A 252 -0.32 7.05 -23.00
N ARG A 253 0.17 8.07 -22.29
CA ARG A 253 0.54 7.95 -20.87
C ARG A 253 -0.65 7.55 -20.01
N SER A 254 -1.79 8.22 -20.20
CA SER A 254 -3.03 7.92 -19.48
C SER A 254 -3.48 6.48 -19.74
N ARG A 255 -3.50 6.05 -21.00
CA ARG A 255 -3.87 4.69 -21.39
C ARG A 255 -2.98 3.63 -20.75
N HIS A 256 -1.65 3.82 -20.78
CA HIS A 256 -0.70 2.89 -20.16
C HIS A 256 -0.79 2.88 -18.64
N PHE A 257 -1.01 4.04 -18.00
CA PHE A 257 -1.23 4.14 -16.57
C PHE A 257 -2.45 3.31 -16.15
N TRP A 258 -3.60 3.55 -16.78
CA TRP A 258 -4.85 2.86 -16.43
C TRP A 258 -4.79 1.36 -16.73
N ALA A 259 -4.21 0.96 -17.87
CA ALA A 259 -4.00 -0.45 -18.18
C ALA A 259 -3.12 -1.16 -17.13
N THR A 260 -2.08 -0.48 -16.64
CA THR A 260 -1.21 -1.02 -15.58
C THR A 260 -1.92 -1.06 -14.23
N TRP A 261 -2.68 -0.02 -13.89
CA TRP A 261 -3.47 0.06 -12.67
C TRP A 261 -4.52 -1.06 -12.61
N ASP A 262 -5.26 -1.25 -13.69
CA ASP A 262 -6.25 -2.32 -13.81
C ASP A 262 -5.59 -3.70 -13.73
N ALA A 263 -4.43 -3.90 -14.39
CA ALA A 263 -3.68 -5.15 -14.27
C ALA A 263 -3.21 -5.43 -12.84
N LEU A 264 -2.79 -4.41 -12.07
CA LEU A 264 -2.45 -4.56 -10.65
C LEU A 264 -3.68 -4.90 -9.79
N ARG A 265 -4.84 -4.33 -10.12
CA ARG A 265 -6.10 -4.62 -9.43
C ARG A 265 -6.57 -6.05 -9.69
N ASP A 266 -6.53 -6.48 -10.95
CA ASP A 266 -6.93 -7.82 -11.38
C ASP A 266 -5.94 -8.88 -10.86
N ALA A 267 -4.66 -8.50 -10.70
CA ALA A 267 -3.66 -9.29 -9.97
C ALA A 267 -3.85 -9.27 -8.44
N HIS A 268 -4.88 -8.62 -7.89
CA HIS A 268 -5.14 -8.48 -6.46
C HIS A 268 -3.93 -7.95 -5.66
N LEU A 269 -3.18 -7.02 -6.23
CA LEU A 269 -2.05 -6.35 -5.57
C LEU A 269 -2.45 -5.00 -4.97
N VAL A 270 -3.39 -4.33 -5.65
CA VAL A 270 -4.08 -3.13 -5.17
C VAL A 270 -5.59 -3.35 -5.24
N GLU A 271 -6.33 -2.62 -4.43
CA GLU A 271 -7.79 -2.61 -4.44
C GLU A 271 -8.29 -1.17 -4.28
N VAL A 272 -9.54 -0.95 -4.66
CA VAL A 272 -10.27 0.29 -4.35
C VAL A 272 -11.45 -0.09 -3.46
N VAL A 273 -11.43 0.40 -2.23
CA VAL A 273 -12.49 0.16 -1.25
C VAL A 273 -13.26 1.43 -1.04
N SER A 274 -14.57 1.39 -1.21
CA SER A 274 -15.41 2.57 -1.00
C SER A 274 -15.68 2.83 0.47
N TYR A 275 -15.64 4.11 0.84
CA TYR A 275 -15.88 4.62 2.17
C TYR A 275 -16.96 5.69 2.13
N LEU A 276 -17.88 5.60 3.09
CA LEU A 276 -18.81 6.69 3.35
C LEU A 276 -18.05 7.79 4.07
N CYS A 277 -18.05 9.01 3.53
CA CYS A 277 -17.34 10.17 4.06
C CYS A 277 -18.33 11.30 4.35
N GLU A 278 -17.96 12.19 5.27
CA GLU A 278 -18.80 13.33 5.65
C GLU A 278 -19.03 14.33 4.50
N SER A 279 -18.10 14.39 3.54
CA SER A 279 -18.21 15.17 2.32
C SER A 279 -17.36 14.61 1.19
N GLU A 280 -17.44 15.22 0.00
CA GLU A 280 -16.61 14.91 -1.17
C GLU A 280 -15.18 15.46 -1.07
N SER A 281 -14.89 16.29 -0.06
CA SER A 281 -13.57 16.90 0.12
C SER A 281 -12.47 15.82 0.28
N PRO A 282 -11.27 16.01 -0.33
CA PRO A 282 -10.13 15.09 -0.13
C PRO A 282 -9.71 14.91 1.33
N ASP A 283 -10.01 15.88 2.19
CA ASP A 283 -9.72 15.86 3.63
C ASP A 283 -10.92 15.46 4.49
N ALA A 284 -12.06 15.13 3.90
CA ALA A 284 -13.24 14.71 4.65
C ALA A 284 -12.98 13.41 5.41
N GLN A 285 -13.37 13.37 6.69
CA GLN A 285 -13.19 12.20 7.53
C GLN A 285 -14.03 11.02 7.00
N PRO A 286 -13.42 9.82 6.84
CA PRO A 286 -14.19 8.60 6.61
C PRO A 286 -15.05 8.28 7.83
N ILE A 287 -16.34 8.00 7.61
CA ILE A 287 -17.29 7.54 8.64
C ILE A 287 -17.08 6.03 8.86
N HIS A 288 -17.27 5.24 7.80
CA HIS A 288 -16.99 3.81 7.79
C HIS A 288 -16.76 3.30 6.35
N ALA A 289 -16.13 2.14 6.21
CA ALA A 289 -16.11 1.44 4.94
C ALA A 289 -17.52 1.01 4.52
N LEU A 290 -17.76 1.09 3.22
CA LEU A 290 -18.95 0.60 2.56
C LEU A 290 -18.54 0.06 1.19
N PRO A 291 -17.74 -1.02 1.13
CA PRO A 291 -17.23 -1.56 -0.13
C PRO A 291 -18.36 -1.93 -1.09
N PHE A 292 -18.30 -1.37 -2.29
CA PHE A 292 -19.02 -1.86 -3.47
C PHE A 292 -18.35 -3.13 -4.02
N ARG A 293 -17.01 -3.14 -3.99
CA ARG A 293 -16.14 -4.27 -4.37
C ARG A 293 -14.92 -4.28 -3.45
N GLY A 294 -14.26 -5.45 -3.36
CA GLY A 294 -13.07 -5.62 -2.53
C GLY A 294 -13.36 -5.54 -1.03
N GLY A 295 -12.35 -5.17 -0.26
CA GLY A 295 -12.42 -5.09 1.18
C GLY A 295 -12.22 -6.43 1.90
N THR A 296 -11.98 -6.29 3.19
CA THR A 296 -11.97 -7.36 4.19
C THR A 296 -13.38 -7.89 4.43
N GLU A 297 -13.48 -9.04 5.09
CA GLU A 297 -14.78 -9.65 5.39
C GLU A 297 -15.63 -8.74 6.29
N GLU A 298 -15.00 -8.11 7.27
CA GLU A 298 -15.62 -7.19 8.20
C GLU A 298 -16.17 -5.94 7.48
N GLU A 299 -15.42 -5.39 6.52
CA GLU A 299 -15.89 -4.26 5.71
C GLU A 299 -17.08 -4.66 4.82
N ARG A 300 -17.03 -5.86 4.22
CA ARG A 300 -18.14 -6.35 3.38
C ARG A 300 -19.41 -6.60 4.19
N ARG A 301 -19.28 -7.07 5.43
CA ARG A 301 -20.42 -7.23 6.34
C ARG A 301 -21.14 -5.91 6.59
N VAL A 302 -20.42 -4.79 6.72
CA VAL A 302 -21.04 -3.46 6.83
C VAL A 302 -21.90 -3.14 5.61
N SER A 303 -21.40 -3.37 4.39
CA SER A 303 -22.17 -3.14 3.16
C SER A 303 -23.43 -4.00 3.07
N VAL A 304 -23.33 -5.28 3.45
CA VAL A 304 -24.48 -6.18 3.46
C VAL A 304 -25.53 -5.69 4.46
N ALA A 305 -25.13 -5.41 5.70
CA ALA A 305 -26.04 -4.93 6.73
C ALA A 305 -26.67 -3.58 6.37
N ALA A 306 -25.89 -2.64 5.82
CA ALA A 306 -26.39 -1.33 5.37
C ALA A 306 -27.43 -1.48 4.26
N ARG A 307 -27.19 -2.38 3.30
CA ARG A 307 -28.14 -2.67 2.22
C ARG A 307 -29.44 -3.27 2.79
N GLU A 308 -29.36 -4.25 3.67
CA GLU A 308 -30.53 -4.86 4.31
C GLU A 308 -31.37 -3.83 5.09
N ALA A 309 -30.71 -2.97 5.86
CA ALA A 309 -31.37 -1.87 6.56
C ALA A 309 -32.06 -0.90 5.59
N ALA A 310 -31.41 -0.52 4.49
CA ALA A 310 -32.00 0.35 3.47
C ALA A 310 -33.22 -0.28 2.78
N LEU A 311 -33.13 -1.56 2.42
CA LEU A 311 -34.25 -2.30 1.81
C LEU A 311 -35.45 -2.42 2.76
N ARG A 312 -35.21 -2.41 4.09
CA ARG A 312 -36.28 -2.39 5.08
C ARG A 312 -36.96 -1.03 5.18
N MET A 313 -36.19 0.05 5.01
CA MET A 313 -36.66 1.43 5.16
C MET A 313 -37.40 1.95 3.93
N MET A 314 -37.04 1.50 2.72
CA MET A 314 -37.53 2.02 1.45
C MET A 314 -38.43 1.00 0.73
N SER A 315 -39.39 1.49 -0.05
CA SER A 315 -40.20 0.64 -0.94
C SER A 315 -39.42 0.27 -2.21
N SER A 316 -39.82 -0.83 -2.87
CA SER A 316 -39.23 -1.24 -4.16
C SER A 316 -39.28 -0.13 -5.20
N ALA A 317 -40.40 0.61 -5.27
CA ALA A 317 -40.54 1.74 -6.19
C ALA A 317 -39.54 2.89 -5.92
N GLN A 318 -39.19 3.14 -4.66
CA GLN A 318 -38.17 4.14 -4.32
C GLN A 318 -36.77 3.67 -4.75
N ILE A 319 -36.47 2.37 -4.62
CA ILE A 319 -35.20 1.78 -5.02
C ILE A 319 -35.06 1.77 -6.54
N GLU A 320 -36.07 1.34 -7.27
CA GLU A 320 -36.12 1.37 -8.74
C GLU A 320 -35.94 2.80 -9.28
N ARG A 321 -36.56 3.79 -8.61
CA ARG A 321 -36.34 5.21 -8.92
C ARG A 321 -34.87 5.60 -8.73
N ALA A 322 -34.22 5.15 -7.67
CA ALA A 322 -32.81 5.45 -7.43
C ALA A 322 -31.91 4.81 -8.50
N GLU A 323 -32.16 3.56 -8.88
CA GLU A 323 -31.46 2.87 -9.98
C GLU A 323 -31.62 3.62 -11.31
N THR A 324 -32.83 4.07 -11.61
CA THR A 324 -33.14 4.86 -12.82
C THR A 324 -32.39 6.20 -12.82
N ASN A 325 -32.43 6.95 -11.71
CA ASN A 325 -31.78 8.26 -11.61
C ASN A 325 -30.24 8.16 -11.62
N LEU A 326 -29.70 7.06 -11.10
CA LEU A 326 -28.26 6.81 -11.09
C LEU A 326 -27.77 6.08 -12.36
N GLU A 327 -28.68 5.75 -13.28
CA GLU A 327 -28.42 5.00 -14.52
C GLU A 327 -27.57 3.75 -14.27
N ALA A 328 -27.86 3.05 -13.18
CA ALA A 328 -27.05 1.94 -12.69
C ALA A 328 -27.94 0.75 -12.34
N SER A 329 -27.59 -0.43 -12.86
CA SER A 329 -28.25 -1.69 -12.51
C SER A 329 -27.92 -2.19 -11.10
N GLN A 330 -26.89 -1.61 -10.46
CA GLN A 330 -26.52 -1.89 -9.09
C GLN A 330 -26.21 -0.58 -8.37
N VAL A 331 -27.04 -0.26 -7.38
CA VAL A 331 -26.84 0.88 -6.49
C VAL A 331 -26.40 0.39 -5.11
N VAL A 332 -25.40 1.06 -4.55
CA VAL A 332 -25.04 0.87 -3.13
C VAL A 332 -26.01 1.70 -2.30
N LEU A 333 -26.73 1.04 -1.39
CA LEU A 333 -27.68 1.70 -0.51
C LEU A 333 -27.10 1.84 0.91
N CYS A 334 -27.24 3.01 1.51
CA CYS A 334 -26.80 3.24 2.88
C CYS A 334 -27.76 4.18 3.62
N PRO A 335 -28.34 3.77 4.75
CA PRO A 335 -28.96 4.69 5.70
C PRO A 335 -27.88 5.53 6.37
N VAL A 336 -28.10 6.84 6.43
CA VAL A 336 -27.18 7.80 7.07
C VAL A 336 -28.00 8.71 7.98
N ARG A 337 -27.45 9.15 9.12
CA ARG A 337 -28.13 10.13 9.96
C ARG A 337 -28.43 11.40 9.17
N SER A 338 -29.66 11.89 9.24
CA SER A 338 -30.13 13.02 8.40
C SER A 338 -29.41 14.35 8.65
N HIS A 339 -28.66 14.49 9.75
CA HIS A 339 -27.84 15.68 10.00
C HIS A 339 -26.52 15.69 9.20
N VAL A 340 -26.11 14.56 8.60
CA VAL A 340 -24.91 14.48 7.75
C VAL A 340 -25.30 14.87 6.32
N LEU A 341 -25.29 16.18 6.06
CA LEU A 341 -25.81 16.74 4.80
C LEU A 341 -24.89 16.51 3.59
N GLY A 342 -23.58 16.47 3.82
CA GLY A 342 -22.56 16.38 2.77
C GLY A 342 -22.24 14.97 2.31
N VAL A 343 -22.90 13.94 2.85
CA VAL A 343 -22.42 12.55 2.75
C VAL A 343 -22.10 12.13 1.31
N GLN A 344 -20.92 11.53 1.14
CA GLN A 344 -20.43 11.09 -0.16
C GLN A 344 -19.77 9.71 -0.03
N LEU A 345 -19.99 8.85 -1.02
CA LEU A 345 -19.23 7.60 -1.15
C LEU A 345 -17.98 7.87 -1.99
N VAL A 346 -16.81 7.46 -1.51
CA VAL A 346 -15.54 7.66 -2.22
C VAL A 346 -14.74 6.36 -2.21
N GLY A 347 -14.25 5.96 -3.38
CA GLY A 347 -13.31 4.84 -3.51
C GLY A 347 -11.91 5.25 -3.08
N ILE A 348 -11.37 4.57 -2.07
CA ILE A 348 -10.00 4.78 -1.59
C ILE A 348 -9.15 3.62 -2.07
N ALA A 349 -8.13 3.92 -2.87
CA ALA A 349 -7.20 2.91 -3.36
C ALA A 349 -6.20 2.52 -2.26
N ARG A 350 -5.82 1.25 -2.18
CA ARG A 350 -4.79 0.79 -1.22
C ARG A 350 -4.15 -0.53 -1.64
N PRO A 351 -2.94 -0.85 -1.17
CA PRO A 351 -2.36 -2.18 -1.31
C PRO A 351 -3.22 -3.25 -0.60
N VAL A 352 -3.40 -4.40 -1.25
CA VAL A 352 -4.14 -5.54 -0.69
C VAL A 352 -3.36 -6.17 0.46
N HIS A 353 -2.06 -6.40 0.23
CA HIS A 353 -1.16 -6.89 1.27
C HIS A 353 -0.67 -5.71 2.11
N ARG A 354 -0.74 -5.80 3.44
CA ARG A 354 -0.41 -4.68 4.36
C ARG A 354 0.59 -5.10 5.41
N ALA A 355 1.67 -4.34 5.55
CA ALA A 355 2.69 -4.60 6.55
C ALA A 355 2.11 -4.42 7.96
N ASN A 356 2.23 -5.43 8.82
CA ASN A 356 1.77 -5.35 10.21
C ASN A 356 2.79 -4.61 11.09
N THR A 357 2.99 -3.32 10.80
CA THR A 357 3.80 -2.42 11.65
C THR A 357 3.02 -2.01 12.89
N THR A 358 3.66 -1.40 13.89
CA THR A 358 2.95 -0.88 15.08
C THR A 358 1.81 0.07 14.69
N LYS A 359 2.05 0.98 13.74
CA LYS A 359 1.04 1.94 13.25
C LYS A 359 -0.09 1.22 12.52
N THR A 360 0.24 0.35 11.57
CA THR A 360 -0.75 -0.36 10.75
C THR A 360 -1.57 -1.36 11.57
N GLY A 361 -0.96 -1.99 12.58
CA GLY A 361 -1.64 -2.91 13.50
C GLY A 361 -2.59 -2.19 14.46
N ALA A 362 -2.23 -0.99 14.93
CA ALA A 362 -3.13 -0.14 15.71
C ALA A 362 -4.33 0.32 14.87
N TRP A 363 -4.07 0.80 13.65
CA TRP A 363 -5.13 1.12 12.69
C TRP A 363 -6.04 -0.07 12.45
N ALA A 364 -5.49 -1.25 12.11
CA ALA A 364 -6.30 -2.43 11.80
C ALA A 364 -7.24 -2.80 12.96
N ARG A 365 -6.78 -2.71 14.21
CA ARG A 365 -7.64 -2.99 15.38
C ARG A 365 -8.76 -1.98 15.54
N ALA A 366 -8.43 -0.69 15.55
CA ALA A 366 -9.44 0.37 15.71
C ALA A 366 -10.46 0.34 14.55
N TYR A 367 -9.94 0.13 13.35
CA TYR A 367 -10.71 0.12 12.13
C TYR A 367 -11.68 -1.08 12.03
N LEU A 368 -11.20 -2.31 12.25
CA LEU A 368 -12.05 -3.51 12.24
C LEU A 368 -13.10 -3.49 13.35
N HIS A 369 -12.75 -2.93 14.52
CA HIS A 369 -13.70 -2.69 15.60
C HIS A 369 -14.81 -1.75 15.14
N GLY A 370 -14.47 -0.59 14.57
CA GLY A 370 -15.44 0.35 14.02
C GLY A 370 -16.31 -0.25 12.92
N SER A 371 -15.77 -1.09 12.02
CA SER A 371 -16.60 -1.81 11.03
C SER A 371 -17.61 -2.74 11.71
N THR A 372 -17.21 -3.45 12.76
CA THR A 372 -18.11 -4.35 13.49
C THR A 372 -19.24 -3.58 14.18
N GLU A 373 -18.94 -2.43 14.79
CA GLU A 373 -19.95 -1.57 15.42
C GLU A 373 -20.96 -1.03 14.41
N HIS A 374 -20.50 -0.54 13.25
CA HIS A 374 -21.40 -0.05 12.20
C HIS A 374 -22.27 -1.15 11.63
N ALA A 375 -21.72 -2.34 11.38
CA ALA A 375 -22.50 -3.49 10.95
C ALA A 375 -23.61 -3.81 11.98
N ALA A 376 -23.30 -3.83 13.28
CA ALA A 376 -24.27 -4.08 14.33
C ALA A 376 -25.40 -3.02 14.37
N ILE A 377 -25.08 -1.74 14.15
CA ILE A 377 -26.09 -0.67 14.05
C ILE A 377 -27.04 -0.94 12.88
N PHE A 378 -26.52 -1.26 11.70
CA PHE A 378 -27.37 -1.55 10.54
C PHE A 378 -28.19 -2.83 10.72
N GLU A 379 -27.60 -3.88 11.30
CA GLU A 379 -28.31 -5.12 11.64
C GLU A 379 -29.49 -4.85 12.59
N GLN A 380 -29.33 -3.93 13.55
CA GLN A 380 -30.44 -3.49 14.41
C GLN A 380 -31.53 -2.75 13.64
N LEU A 381 -31.14 -1.86 12.71
CA LEU A 381 -32.09 -1.12 11.86
C LEU A 381 -32.85 -2.02 10.88
N ALA A 382 -32.27 -3.17 10.50
CA ALA A 382 -32.91 -4.16 9.64
C ALA A 382 -33.92 -5.05 10.38
N LYS A 383 -33.86 -5.15 11.71
CA LYS A 383 -34.79 -5.97 12.50
C LYS A 383 -36.23 -5.44 12.39
N PRO A 384 -37.25 -6.33 12.43
CA PRO A 384 -38.63 -5.91 12.59
C PRO A 384 -38.76 -5.08 13.87
N ARG A 385 -39.50 -3.97 13.84
CA ARG A 385 -39.96 -3.36 15.09
C ARG A 385 -40.89 -4.36 15.77
N ASP A 386 -40.57 -4.76 16.99
CA ASP A 386 -41.54 -5.44 17.83
C ASP A 386 -42.77 -4.54 17.95
N VAL A 387 -43.94 -5.07 17.60
CA VAL A 387 -45.23 -4.36 17.57
C VAL A 387 -45.76 -4.07 19.00
N ALA A 388 -44.90 -4.15 20.02
CA ALA A 388 -45.30 -4.13 21.43
C ALA A 388 -45.31 -2.74 22.10
N ASP A 389 -45.01 -1.66 21.38
CA ASP A 389 -45.12 -0.30 21.93
C ASP A 389 -46.11 0.56 21.13
N THR A 390 -47.35 0.07 21.06
CA THR A 390 -48.53 0.92 20.88
C THR A 390 -49.12 1.19 22.25
N SER A 391 -48.48 2.04 23.04
CA SER A 391 -49.19 2.75 24.10
C SER A 391 -50.15 3.74 23.42
N PRO A 392 -51.47 3.63 23.61
CA PRO A 392 -52.42 4.56 23.02
C PRO A 392 -52.17 5.94 23.63
N VAL A 393 -51.93 6.93 22.77
CA VAL A 393 -51.99 8.35 23.16
C VAL A 393 -53.44 8.59 23.61
N ALA A 394 -53.63 8.69 24.92
CA ALA A 394 -54.90 9.06 25.50
C ALA A 394 -55.27 10.46 24.99
N SER A 395 -56.24 10.50 24.07
CA SER A 395 -56.99 11.69 23.71
C SER A 395 -57.71 12.19 24.96
N THR A 396 -57.17 13.23 25.60
CA THR A 396 -57.94 14.03 26.56
C THR A 396 -58.59 15.15 25.76
N ILE A 397 -59.85 14.90 25.40
CA ILE A 397 -60.84 15.93 25.10
C ILE A 397 -61.48 16.25 26.45
N ASP A 398 -61.43 17.52 26.87
CA ASP A 398 -62.41 18.17 27.76
C ASP A 398 -62.27 19.67 27.50
N GLN A 399 -63.26 20.26 26.81
CA GLN A 399 -64.38 21.09 27.34
C GLN A 399 -64.04 22.58 27.40
#